data_AF-A0A6C0F0H0-F1
#
_entry.id   AF-A0A6C0F0H0-F1
#
_cell.length_a   1.000
_cell.length_b   1.000
_cell.length_c   1.000
_cell.angle_alpha   90.00
_cell.angle_beta   90.00
_cell.angle_gamma   90.00
#
_symmetry.space_group_name_H-M   'P 1'
#
loop_
_entity.id
_entity.type
_entity.pdbx_description
1 polymer ?
#
loop_
_entity_poly.entity_id
_entity_poly.type
_entity_poly.pdbx_seq_one_letter_code
_entity_poly.pdbx_strand_id
1 'polypeptide(L)'
;MKIKIIKPIHETISMKSESCNISNDSLSNVQPPQQSQPPQPKKISQSQKHLNEWNEKGNVLPPCINEGCTKLVAVRHWSNSLPSLKTECNSCSHARKSNKKIDGVIFHKKKICENKDGILGFKCAMDSERYHEFPSDCYEMDHLDGNHENNTPDNVKTYCSICHTRKGKESGDFNSFKSSSRIHKV
;
A
#
# COMPACT_ATOMS: atom_id res chain seq x y z
N MET A 1 41.50 -23.51 19.91
CA MET A 1 40.27 -24.34 19.87
C MET A 1 40.10 -25.00 21.22
N LYS A 2 39.04 -24.68 21.98
CA LYS A 2 38.75 -25.29 23.29
C LYS A 2 37.37 -25.93 23.21
N ILE A 3 37.34 -27.25 23.17
CA ILE A 3 36.14 -28.08 23.13
C ILE A 3 35.58 -28.16 24.55
N LYS A 4 34.36 -27.63 24.77
CA LYS A 4 33.62 -27.79 26.03
C LYS A 4 32.84 -29.11 25.99
N ILE A 5 33.17 -29.99 26.92
CA ILE A 5 32.51 -31.27 27.17
C ILE A 5 31.16 -30.99 27.86
N ILE A 6 30.06 -31.45 27.27
CA ILE A 6 28.71 -31.39 27.84
C ILE A 6 28.48 -32.69 28.63
N LYS A 7 28.12 -32.58 29.91
CA LYS A 7 27.65 -33.70 30.74
C LYS A 7 26.12 -33.75 30.71
N PRO A 8 25.50 -34.94 30.62
CA PRO A 8 24.04 -35.07 30.62
C PRO A 8 23.48 -34.95 32.04
N ILE A 9 22.35 -34.26 32.17
CA ILE A 9 21.56 -34.17 33.41
C ILE A 9 20.44 -35.20 33.28
N HIS A 10 20.47 -36.23 34.11
CA HIS A 10 19.35 -37.13 34.35
C HIS A 10 18.41 -36.45 35.34
N GLU A 11 17.19 -36.13 34.91
CA GLU A 11 16.13 -35.62 35.78
C GLU A 11 15.14 -36.75 36.07
N THR A 12 15.03 -37.09 37.34
CA THR A 12 14.23 -38.18 37.89
C THR A 12 12.78 -37.75 38.01
N ILE A 13 11.87 -38.45 37.32
CA ILE A 13 10.42 -38.25 37.41
C ILE A 13 9.93 -38.86 38.72
N SER A 14 9.51 -38.02 39.67
CA SER A 14 8.84 -38.42 40.91
C SER A 14 7.33 -38.33 40.70
N MET A 15 6.67 -39.48 40.62
CA MET A 15 5.21 -39.57 40.56
C MET A 15 4.64 -39.38 41.96
N LYS A 16 4.01 -38.22 42.22
CA LYS A 16 3.12 -38.05 43.36
C LYS A 16 1.69 -38.39 42.92
N SER A 17 1.15 -39.44 43.53
CA SER A 17 -0.26 -39.82 43.45
C SER A 17 -1.09 -38.85 44.27
N GLU A 18 -1.85 -37.98 43.61
CA GLU A 18 -2.90 -37.18 44.25
C GLU A 18 -4.22 -37.94 44.17
N SER A 19 -4.76 -38.25 45.35
CA SER A 19 -6.07 -38.84 45.58
C SER A 19 -7.18 -37.86 45.19
N CYS A 20 -8.05 -38.27 44.27
CA CYS A 20 -9.29 -37.57 43.93
C CYS A 20 -10.28 -37.60 45.10
N ASN A 21 -10.65 -36.42 45.60
CA ASN A 21 -11.88 -36.24 46.38
C ASN A 21 -13.04 -36.01 45.41
N ILE A 22 -14.00 -36.92 45.42
CA ILE A 22 -15.27 -36.83 44.70
C ILE A 22 -16.20 -35.95 45.55
N SER A 23 -16.40 -34.70 45.15
CA SER A 23 -17.55 -33.90 45.59
C SER A 23 -18.65 -34.02 44.55
N ASN A 24 -19.75 -34.67 44.95
CA ASN A 24 -21.01 -34.68 44.22
C ASN A 24 -21.58 -33.27 44.21
N ASP A 25 -21.51 -32.59 43.06
CA ASP A 25 -22.32 -31.40 42.84
C ASP A 25 -22.92 -31.41 41.43
N SER A 26 -24.24 -31.24 41.41
CA SER A 26 -25.08 -30.73 40.33
C SER A 26 -24.98 -31.36 38.93
N LEU A 27 -25.87 -32.34 38.71
CA LEU A 27 -26.48 -32.61 37.41
C LEU A 27 -27.20 -31.36 36.87
N SER A 28 -27.12 -31.19 35.55
CA SER A 28 -27.93 -30.35 34.65
C SER A 28 -27.44 -28.94 34.30
N ASN A 29 -26.51 -28.86 33.33
CA ASN A 29 -26.71 -28.02 32.13
C ASN A 29 -25.72 -28.37 31.02
N VAL A 30 -25.99 -29.43 30.27
CA VAL A 30 -25.31 -29.67 28.98
C VAL A 30 -26.12 -28.94 27.92
N GLN A 31 -25.67 -27.74 27.55
CA GLN A 31 -26.22 -27.05 26.37
C GLN A 31 -25.93 -27.89 25.12
N PRO A 32 -26.92 -28.14 24.26
CA PRO A 32 -26.70 -28.84 23.00
C PRO A 32 -25.66 -28.11 22.15
N PRO A 33 -24.83 -28.83 21.37
CA PRO A 33 -23.88 -28.21 20.46
C PRO A 33 -24.65 -27.33 19.47
N GLN A 34 -24.37 -26.03 19.52
CA GLN A 34 -24.94 -25.09 18.56
C GLN A 34 -24.45 -25.46 17.16
N GLN A 35 -25.37 -25.90 16.31
CA GLN A 35 -25.11 -26.11 14.89
C GLN A 35 -24.64 -24.78 14.29
N SER A 36 -23.37 -24.74 13.88
CA SER A 36 -22.78 -23.58 13.22
C SER A 36 -23.53 -23.30 11.93
N GLN A 37 -24.22 -22.17 11.86
CA GLN A 37 -24.88 -21.77 10.63
C GLN A 37 -23.87 -21.57 9.50
N PRO A 38 -24.23 -21.91 8.25
CA PRO A 38 -23.38 -21.65 7.09
C PRO A 38 -23.08 -20.15 6.98
N PRO A 39 -21.85 -19.77 6.58
CA PRO A 39 -21.46 -18.37 6.47
C PRO A 39 -22.35 -17.67 5.45
N GLN A 40 -23.05 -16.64 5.92
CA GLN A 40 -23.92 -15.81 5.10
C GLN A 40 -23.10 -15.13 3.99
N PRO A 41 -23.64 -15.00 2.76
CA PRO A 41 -22.92 -14.38 1.65
C PRO A 41 -22.57 -12.93 2.00
N LYS A 42 -21.27 -12.61 1.99
CA LYS A 42 -20.77 -11.28 2.33
C LYS A 42 -21.29 -10.26 1.31
N LYS A 43 -21.99 -9.23 1.79
CA LYS A 43 -22.41 -8.09 0.95
C LYS A 43 -21.17 -7.44 0.32
N ILE A 44 -21.19 -7.32 -1.00
CA ILE A 44 -20.12 -6.69 -1.78
C ILE A 44 -20.05 -5.20 -1.44
N SER A 45 -18.84 -4.68 -1.18
CA SER A 45 -18.64 -3.26 -0.85
C SER A 45 -18.89 -2.37 -2.07
N GLN A 46 -19.26 -1.11 -1.84
CA GLN A 46 -19.47 -0.15 -2.94
C GLN A 46 -18.23 0.00 -3.83
N SER A 47 -17.03 0.01 -3.23
CA SER A 47 -15.77 0.08 -3.99
C SER A 47 -15.58 -1.13 -4.91
N GLN A 48 -15.95 -2.32 -4.44
CA GLN A 48 -15.86 -3.53 -5.26
C GLN A 48 -16.88 -3.51 -6.40
N LYS A 49 -18.07 -2.94 -6.21
CA LYS A 49 -19.04 -2.75 -7.29
C LYS A 49 -18.47 -1.84 -8.39
N HIS A 50 -17.91 -0.68 -8.02
CA HIS A 50 -17.29 0.21 -9.01
C HIS A 50 -16.10 -0.43 -9.74
N LEU A 51 -15.30 -1.26 -9.03
CA LEU A 51 -14.21 -2.00 -9.67
C LEU A 51 -14.74 -3.03 -10.68
N ASN A 52 -15.82 -3.72 -10.36
CA ASN A 52 -16.45 -4.64 -11.29
C ASN A 52 -16.98 -3.90 -12.53
N GLU A 53 -17.72 -2.80 -12.35
CA GLU A 53 -18.20 -1.96 -13.45
C GLU A 53 -17.05 -1.42 -14.33
N TRP A 54 -15.94 -1.01 -13.71
CA TRP A 54 -14.74 -0.56 -14.41
C TRP A 54 -14.15 -1.66 -15.31
N ASN A 55 -14.05 -2.88 -14.77
CA ASN A 55 -13.53 -4.04 -15.48
C ASN A 55 -14.49 -4.54 -16.58
N GLU A 56 -15.80 -4.49 -16.34
CA GLU A 56 -16.84 -4.84 -17.33
C GLU A 56 -16.79 -3.93 -18.56
N LYS A 57 -16.38 -2.67 -18.38
CA LYS A 57 -16.10 -1.72 -19.47
C LYS A 57 -14.77 -1.99 -20.20
N GLY A 58 -14.07 -3.06 -19.86
CA GLY A 58 -12.79 -3.45 -20.49
C GLY A 58 -11.56 -2.72 -19.95
N ASN A 59 -11.70 -1.93 -18.88
CA ASN A 59 -10.57 -1.20 -18.30
C ASN A 59 -9.81 -2.07 -17.29
N VAL A 60 -8.53 -1.76 -17.10
CA VAL A 60 -7.67 -2.45 -16.13
C VAL A 60 -6.90 -1.42 -15.33
N LEU A 61 -6.80 -1.63 -14.01
CA LEU A 61 -5.95 -0.79 -13.17
C LEU A 61 -4.47 -1.03 -13.53
N PRO A 62 -3.63 0.02 -13.61
CA PRO A 62 -2.23 -0.16 -13.95
C PRO A 62 -1.46 -0.93 -12.85
N PRO A 63 -0.30 -1.52 -13.19
CA PRO A 63 0.56 -2.16 -12.21
C PRO A 63 1.17 -1.13 -11.24
N CYS A 64 1.54 -1.60 -10.05
CA CYS A 64 2.29 -0.82 -9.07
C CYS A 64 3.62 -0.34 -9.66
N ILE A 65 3.97 0.93 -9.41
CA ILE A 65 5.18 1.55 -9.98
C ILE A 65 6.51 0.94 -9.48
N ASN A 66 6.48 0.32 -8.29
CA ASN A 66 7.70 -0.22 -7.67
C ASN A 66 8.14 -1.51 -8.36
N GLU A 67 9.40 -1.55 -8.79
CA GLU A 67 10.00 -2.71 -9.45
C GLU A 67 9.92 -3.95 -8.55
N GLY A 68 9.63 -5.10 -9.14
CA GLY A 68 9.43 -6.37 -8.44
C GLY A 68 8.06 -6.54 -7.78
N CYS A 69 7.18 -5.54 -7.79
CA CYS A 69 5.81 -5.68 -7.30
C CYS A 69 4.83 -6.04 -8.43
N THR A 70 4.11 -7.16 -8.29
CA THR A 70 3.11 -7.62 -9.29
C THR A 70 1.68 -7.17 -8.98
N LYS A 71 1.47 -6.41 -7.90
CA LYS A 71 0.13 -5.94 -7.50
C LYS A 71 -0.30 -4.75 -8.35
N LEU A 72 -1.61 -4.59 -8.54
CA LEU A 72 -2.18 -3.40 -9.16
C LEU A 72 -2.12 -2.20 -8.21
N VAL A 73 -2.17 -0.99 -8.78
CA VAL A 73 -2.26 0.25 -8.00
C VAL A 73 -3.49 0.26 -7.10
N ALA A 74 -3.37 0.94 -5.96
CA ALA A 74 -4.53 1.14 -5.10
C ALA A 74 -5.39 2.31 -5.58
N VAL A 75 -6.71 2.12 -5.56
CA VAL A 75 -7.70 3.19 -5.74
C VAL A 75 -7.83 3.97 -4.42
N ARG A 76 -7.71 5.30 -4.49
CA ARG A 76 -7.92 6.22 -3.35
C ARG A 76 -9.41 6.41 -3.06
N HIS A 77 -10.17 6.70 -4.11
CA HIS A 77 -11.61 6.85 -4.09
C HIS A 77 -12.15 6.72 -5.52
N TRP A 78 -13.46 6.60 -5.63
CA TRP A 78 -14.18 6.59 -6.91
C TRP A 78 -14.98 7.88 -7.05
N SER A 79 -15.04 8.43 -8.26
CA SER A 79 -15.86 9.59 -8.61
C SER A 79 -16.49 9.33 -9.96
N ASN A 80 -17.82 9.34 -10.05
CA ASN A 80 -18.58 9.04 -11.27
C ASN A 80 -18.13 7.73 -11.96
N SER A 81 -17.97 6.66 -11.19
CA SER A 81 -17.42 5.36 -11.65
C SER A 81 -16.02 5.41 -12.28
N LEU A 82 -15.28 6.53 -12.14
CA LEU A 82 -13.88 6.66 -12.51
C LEU A 82 -12.98 6.57 -11.27
N PRO A 83 -11.88 5.81 -11.32
CA PRO A 83 -11.00 5.65 -10.18
C PRO A 83 -10.03 6.84 -10.03
N SER A 84 -9.83 7.29 -8.80
CA SER A 84 -8.69 8.12 -8.42
C SER A 84 -7.55 7.22 -7.97
N LEU A 85 -6.46 7.17 -8.74
CA LEU A 85 -5.39 6.19 -8.54
C LEU A 85 -4.28 6.72 -7.61
N LYS A 86 -3.63 5.80 -6.90
CA LYS A 86 -2.26 5.99 -6.41
C LYS A 86 -1.29 5.51 -7.49
N THR A 87 -0.02 5.90 -7.37
CA THR A 87 1.10 5.35 -8.14
C THR A 87 1.50 3.94 -7.66
N GLU A 88 1.17 3.61 -6.41
CA GLU A 88 1.59 2.37 -5.73
C GLU A 88 0.38 1.54 -5.30
N CYS A 89 0.59 0.23 -5.10
CA CYS A 89 -0.35 -0.59 -4.32
C CYS A 89 -0.35 -0.18 -2.83
N ASN A 90 -1.37 -0.59 -2.06
CA ASN A 90 -1.47 -0.24 -0.64
C ASN A 90 -0.28 -0.78 0.17
N SER A 91 0.12 -2.04 -0.03
CA SER A 91 1.24 -2.65 0.71
C SER A 91 2.54 -1.87 0.53
N CYS A 92 2.88 -1.52 -0.72
CA CYS A 92 4.06 -0.72 -1.03
C CYS A 92 3.99 0.68 -0.43
N SER A 93 2.86 1.38 -0.62
CA SER A 93 2.71 2.74 -0.10
C SER A 93 2.84 2.79 1.42
N HIS A 94 2.28 1.81 2.14
CA HIS A 94 2.43 1.70 3.59
C HIS A 94 3.86 1.37 4.00
N ALA A 95 4.50 0.40 3.34
CA ALA A 95 5.87 0.03 3.64
C ALA A 95 6.82 1.22 3.46
N ARG A 96 6.70 1.95 2.35
CA ARG A 96 7.48 3.17 2.09
C ARG A 96 7.28 4.24 3.18
N LYS A 97 6.04 4.53 3.57
CA LYS A 97 5.73 5.53 4.60
C LYS A 97 6.23 5.12 5.99
N SER A 98 6.22 3.82 6.29
CA SER A 98 6.73 3.27 7.55
C SER A 98 8.20 2.86 7.50
N ASN A 99 8.92 3.21 6.42
CA ASN A 99 10.32 2.85 6.19
C ASN A 99 10.61 1.33 6.33
N LYS A 100 9.64 0.49 5.94
CA LYS A 100 9.76 -0.98 5.92
C LYS A 100 10.24 -1.44 4.56
N LYS A 101 11.20 -2.36 4.54
CA LYS A 101 11.63 -3.06 3.33
C LYS A 101 10.63 -4.17 2.98
N ILE A 102 10.45 -4.43 1.69
CA ILE A 102 9.72 -5.58 1.18
C ILE A 102 10.72 -6.33 0.30
N ASP A 103 10.90 -7.62 0.56
CA ASP A 103 11.86 -8.43 -0.19
C ASP A 103 11.50 -8.47 -1.68
N GLY A 104 12.51 -8.29 -2.53
CA GLY A 104 12.36 -8.26 -3.98
C GLY A 104 11.68 -7.00 -4.54
N VAL A 105 11.35 -6.00 -3.72
CA VAL A 105 10.72 -4.75 -4.19
C VAL A 105 11.67 -3.56 -4.06
N ILE A 106 11.84 -2.81 -5.16
CA ILE A 106 12.61 -1.56 -5.19
C ILE A 106 11.62 -0.39 -5.29
N PHE A 107 11.68 0.53 -4.33
CA PHE A 107 10.81 1.71 -4.32
C PHE A 107 11.21 2.71 -5.41
N HIS A 108 10.27 3.08 -6.26
CA HIS A 108 10.47 4.06 -7.34
C HIS A 108 10.67 5.49 -6.81
N LYS A 109 9.95 5.85 -5.74
CA LYS A 109 10.03 7.18 -5.15
C LYS A 109 11.43 7.47 -4.61
N LYS A 110 12.03 8.56 -5.07
CA LYS A 110 13.36 9.00 -4.65
C LYS A 110 13.29 9.97 -3.45
N LYS A 111 14.45 10.29 -2.88
CA LYS A 111 14.62 11.35 -1.86
C LYS A 111 15.26 12.61 -2.45
N ILE A 112 15.11 12.79 -3.76
CA ILE A 112 15.67 13.90 -4.54
C ILE A 112 14.60 14.40 -5.51
N CYS A 113 14.71 15.66 -5.95
CA CYS A 113 13.89 16.18 -7.03
C CYS A 113 14.53 15.83 -8.38
N GLU A 114 13.77 15.17 -9.25
CA GLU A 114 14.22 14.80 -10.60
C GLU A 114 14.11 15.95 -11.61
N ASN A 115 13.53 17.09 -11.21
CA ASN A 115 13.49 18.31 -12.04
C ASN A 115 14.75 19.19 -11.86
N LYS A 116 15.86 18.65 -11.35
CA LYS A 116 17.12 19.39 -11.17
C LYS A 116 17.71 19.92 -12.48
N ASP A 117 17.49 19.21 -13.59
CA ASP A 117 18.00 19.54 -14.92
C ASP A 117 16.94 20.21 -15.82
N GLY A 118 15.75 20.49 -15.26
CA GLY A 118 14.70 21.21 -15.97
C GLY A 118 13.85 20.39 -16.94
N ILE A 119 13.65 19.10 -16.66
CA ILE A 119 12.77 18.22 -17.47
C ILE A 119 11.34 18.76 -17.62
N LEU A 120 10.88 19.59 -16.68
CA LEU A 120 9.57 20.24 -16.70
C LEU A 120 9.54 21.56 -17.48
N GLY A 121 10.61 21.91 -18.20
CA GLY A 121 10.77 23.20 -18.88
C GLY A 121 11.22 24.33 -17.95
N PHE A 122 11.45 24.05 -16.67
CA PHE A 122 12.02 24.98 -15.69
C PHE A 122 12.93 24.26 -14.70
N LYS A 123 14.00 24.92 -14.24
CA LYS A 123 14.93 24.33 -13.26
C LYS A 123 14.34 24.35 -11.84
N CYS A 124 14.53 23.27 -11.09
CA CYS A 124 14.19 23.24 -9.67
C CYS A 124 14.91 24.36 -8.90
N ALA A 125 14.18 25.10 -8.07
CA ALA A 125 14.74 26.18 -7.26
C ALA A 125 15.44 25.69 -5.97
N MET A 126 15.25 24.43 -5.59
CA MET A 126 15.92 23.85 -4.43
C MET A 126 17.35 23.45 -4.78
N ASP A 127 18.27 23.73 -3.86
CA ASP A 127 19.66 23.28 -3.94
C ASP A 127 19.74 21.74 -3.90
N SER A 128 20.37 21.15 -4.93
CA SER A 128 20.48 19.70 -5.07
C SER A 128 21.34 19.06 -3.99
N GLU A 129 22.32 19.79 -3.46
CA GLU A 129 23.19 19.27 -2.39
C GLU A 129 22.42 19.10 -1.09
N ARG A 130 21.33 19.84 -0.90
CA ARG A 130 20.55 19.87 0.34
C ARG A 130 19.31 18.96 0.32
N TYR A 131 19.09 18.21 -0.75
CA TYR A 131 17.89 17.34 -0.85
C TYR A 131 17.75 16.35 0.30
N HIS A 132 18.88 15.86 0.82
CA HIS A 132 18.92 14.90 1.92
C HIS A 132 18.46 15.48 3.27
N GLU A 133 18.44 16.81 3.42
CA GLU A 133 17.96 17.50 4.63
C GLU A 133 16.43 17.46 4.76
N PHE A 134 15.71 17.26 3.65
CA PHE A 134 14.25 17.33 3.63
C PHE A 134 13.61 15.95 3.83
N PRO A 135 12.50 15.87 4.59
CA PRO A 135 11.79 14.61 4.77
C PRO A 135 11.16 14.11 3.46
N SER A 136 10.87 12.80 3.40
CA SER A 136 10.41 12.16 2.16
C SER A 136 9.06 12.67 1.66
N ASP A 137 8.24 13.25 2.54
CA ASP A 137 6.93 13.86 2.22
C ASP A 137 7.04 15.21 1.52
N CYS A 138 8.18 15.90 1.58
CA CYS A 138 8.47 17.06 0.71
C CYS A 138 8.68 16.68 -0.77
N TYR A 139 8.74 15.39 -1.06
CA TYR A 139 8.83 14.84 -2.42
C TYR A 139 7.56 14.10 -2.78
N GLU A 140 7.11 14.21 -4.02
CA GLU A 140 5.87 13.66 -4.53
C GLU A 140 6.15 12.93 -5.84
N MET A 141 5.50 11.79 -6.06
CA MET A 141 5.54 11.13 -7.36
C MET A 141 4.44 11.70 -8.23
N ASP A 142 4.79 12.11 -9.44
CA ASP A 142 3.88 12.73 -10.39
C ASP A 142 4.14 12.22 -11.82
N HIS A 143 3.09 12.23 -12.62
CA HIS A 143 3.10 11.78 -14.02
C HIS A 143 3.48 12.96 -14.93
N LEU A 144 4.48 12.77 -15.79
CA LEU A 144 4.95 13.79 -16.73
C LEU A 144 3.82 14.26 -17.65
N ASP A 145 3.03 13.33 -18.17
CA ASP A 145 1.89 13.59 -19.06
C ASP A 145 0.59 13.99 -18.34
N GLY A 146 0.58 13.99 -17.00
CA GLY A 146 -0.61 14.24 -16.18
C GLY A 146 -1.68 13.13 -16.25
N ASN A 147 -1.42 12.03 -16.96
CA ASN A 147 -2.32 10.89 -17.05
C ASN A 147 -1.98 9.84 -16.00
N HIS A 148 -2.81 9.77 -14.94
CA HIS A 148 -2.60 8.85 -13.82
C HIS A 148 -2.75 7.36 -14.19
N GLU A 149 -3.29 7.04 -15.37
CA GLU A 149 -3.38 5.66 -15.88
C GLU A 149 -2.06 5.22 -16.54
N ASN A 150 -1.23 6.15 -17.02
CA ASN A 150 0.09 5.86 -17.60
C ASN A 150 1.16 5.69 -16.49
N ASN A 151 1.04 4.62 -15.70
CA ASN A 151 1.85 4.40 -14.51
C ASN A 151 3.21 3.71 -14.79
N THR A 152 3.96 4.20 -15.78
CA THR A 152 5.25 3.63 -16.19
C THR A 152 6.44 4.33 -15.48
N PRO A 153 7.58 3.65 -15.23
CA PRO A 153 8.76 4.25 -14.59
C PRO A 153 9.33 5.48 -15.32
N ASP A 154 9.15 5.54 -16.64
CA ASP A 154 9.60 6.69 -17.43
C ASP A 154 8.67 7.89 -17.29
N ASN A 155 7.36 7.66 -17.16
CA ASN A 155 6.37 8.72 -17.00
C ASN A 155 6.26 9.23 -15.56
N VAL A 156 6.49 8.38 -14.56
CA VAL A 156 6.43 8.77 -13.14
C VAL A 156 7.78 9.27 -12.67
N LYS A 157 7.84 10.49 -12.14
CA LYS A 157 9.05 11.07 -11.54
C LYS A 157 8.78 11.60 -10.15
N THR A 158 9.84 11.74 -9.36
CA THR A 158 9.81 12.31 -8.02
C THR A 158 10.15 13.80 -8.10
N TYR A 159 9.24 14.66 -7.69
CA TYR A 159 9.42 16.11 -7.63
C TYR A 159 9.31 16.62 -6.21
N CYS A 160 10.04 17.68 -5.86
CA CYS A 160 9.73 18.41 -4.64
C CYS A 160 8.36 19.09 -4.74
N SER A 161 7.72 19.38 -3.61
CA SER A 161 6.39 20.00 -3.60
C SER A 161 6.32 21.33 -4.37
N ILE A 162 7.41 22.09 -4.45
CA ILE A 162 7.48 23.33 -5.25
C ILE A 162 7.37 23.02 -6.75
N CYS A 163 8.17 22.06 -7.26
CA CYS A 163 8.14 21.70 -8.68
C CYS A 163 6.82 21.02 -9.06
N HIS A 164 6.31 20.14 -8.19
CA HIS A 164 5.01 19.49 -8.38
C HIS A 164 3.88 20.53 -8.47
N THR A 165 3.83 21.48 -7.52
CA THR A 165 2.83 22.56 -7.52
C THR A 165 2.94 23.45 -8.75
N ARG A 166 4.16 23.84 -9.14
CA ARG A 166 4.36 24.69 -10.32
C ARG A 166 3.93 23.99 -11.60
N LYS A 167 4.37 22.74 -11.81
CA LYS A 167 3.91 21.92 -12.95
C LYS A 167 2.40 21.87 -12.98
N GLY A 168 1.75 21.46 -11.89
CA GLY A 168 0.30 21.28 -11.89
C GLY A 168 -0.50 22.56 -12.18
N LYS A 169 0.05 23.74 -11.88
CA LYS A 169 -0.52 25.03 -12.30
C LYS A 169 -0.30 25.30 -13.79
N GLU A 170 0.91 25.10 -14.28
CA GLU A 170 1.29 25.39 -15.68
C GLU A 170 0.66 24.40 -16.68
N SER A 171 0.51 23.13 -16.31
CA SER A 171 -0.14 22.07 -17.11
C SER A 171 -1.67 22.02 -16.92
N GLY A 172 -2.21 22.80 -15.98
CA GLY A 172 -3.63 22.77 -15.62
C GLY A 172 -4.07 21.45 -14.97
N ASP A 173 -3.18 20.69 -14.32
CA ASP A 173 -3.53 19.47 -13.57
C ASP A 173 -4.52 19.72 -12.42
N PHE A 174 -4.53 20.93 -11.89
CA PHE A 174 -5.48 21.33 -10.84
C PHE A 174 -6.81 21.87 -11.38
N ASN A 175 -6.96 22.01 -12.70
CA ASN A 175 -8.20 22.48 -13.30
C ASN A 175 -9.23 21.33 -13.36
N SER A 176 -10.23 21.34 -12.48
CA SER A 176 -11.31 20.36 -12.47
C SER A 176 -12.23 20.43 -13.69
N PHE A 177 -12.21 21.53 -14.45
CA PHE A 177 -13.06 21.77 -15.61
C PHE A 177 -12.37 21.46 -16.97
N LYS A 178 -11.13 20.96 -16.96
CA LYS A 178 -10.50 20.53 -18.21
C LYS A 178 -11.21 19.30 -18.77
N SER A 179 -11.27 19.15 -20.09
CA SER A 179 -11.92 18.01 -20.76
C SER A 179 -11.33 16.66 -20.35
N SER A 180 -10.04 16.62 -19.99
CA SER A 180 -9.38 15.42 -19.48
C SER A 180 -9.68 15.11 -18.00
N SER A 181 -10.42 15.97 -17.29
CA SER A 181 -10.78 15.75 -15.89
C SER A 181 -11.80 14.62 -15.76
N ARG A 182 -11.83 13.98 -14.59
CA ARG A 182 -12.81 12.93 -14.28
C ARG A 182 -14.26 13.42 -14.29
N ILE A 183 -14.50 14.73 -14.20
CA ILE A 183 -15.86 15.29 -14.20
C ILE A 183 -16.48 15.21 -15.60
N HIS A 184 -15.66 15.35 -16.66
CA HIS A 184 -16.12 15.45 -18.04
C HIS A 184 -16.01 14.15 -18.85
N LYS A 185 -15.42 13.09 -18.29
CA LYS A 185 -15.29 11.77 -18.94
C LYS A 185 -16.55 10.88 -18.81
N VAL A 186 -17.71 11.46 -18.49
CA VAL A 186 -18.99 10.76 -18.30
C VAL A 186 -19.65 10.45 -19.63
#